data_AF-A0AAN8XAS8-F1
#
_entry.id   AF-A0AAN8XAS8-F1
#
_cell.length_a   1.000
_cell.length_b   1.000
_cell.length_c   1.000
_cell.angle_alpha   90.00
_cell.angle_beta   90.00
_cell.angle_gamma   90.00
#
_symmetry.space_group_name_H-M   'P 1'
#
loop_
_entity.id
_entity.type
_entity.pdbx_description
1 polymer ?
#
loop_
_entity_poly.entity_id
_entity_poly.type
_entity_poly.pdbx_seq_one_letter_code
_entity_poly.pdbx_strand_id
1 'polypeptide(L)'
;MAAGGKPQLVVKIVLKVLEMVCVIAAIALMMSNDLVFSVTRAGIFFGDGTLMMTIVVTPLLLFFSFAGKKDGALFQAVVNLVFGVFLIAAGSLGIQNWNDLNVISTPIVKKALAMGSMCIVGGFFYLADCLHSLYVFKTAGD
;
A
#
# COMPACT_ATOMS: atom_id res chain seq x y z
N MET A 1 -6.68 33.53 4.52
CA MET A 1 -7.20 32.78 3.35
C MET A 1 -7.00 31.29 3.63
N ALA A 2 -8.04 30.58 4.06
CA ALA A 2 -7.97 29.17 4.43
C ALA A 2 -9.30 28.47 4.10
N ALA A 3 -9.61 28.35 2.80
CA ALA A 3 -10.81 27.66 2.32
C ALA A 3 -10.51 26.28 1.70
N GLY A 4 -9.23 25.89 1.57
CA GLY A 4 -8.84 24.62 0.90
C GLY A 4 -8.65 23.39 1.81
N GLY A 5 -8.62 23.56 3.15
CA GLY A 5 -8.10 22.51 4.05
C GLY A 5 -9.04 21.32 4.33
N LYS A 6 -10.36 21.55 4.41
CA LYS A 6 -11.33 20.49 4.74
C LYS A 6 -11.50 19.43 3.64
N PRO A 7 -11.72 19.79 2.35
CA PRO A 7 -11.90 18.79 1.31
C PRO A 7 -10.63 17.97 1.05
N GLN A 8 -9.44 18.59 1.10
CA GLN A 8 -8.17 17.87 0.92
C GLN A 8 -7.90 16.87 2.05
N LEU A 9 -8.22 17.22 3.30
CA LEU A 9 -8.09 16.30 4.43
C LEU A 9 -9.03 15.10 4.29
N VAL A 10 -10.28 15.31 3.83
CA VAL A 10 -11.26 14.23 3.62
C VAL A 10 -10.77 13.25 2.55
N VAL A 11 -10.31 13.75 1.40
CA VAL A 11 -9.76 12.89 0.32
C VAL A 11 -8.59 12.05 0.85
N LYS A 12 -7.72 12.66 1.65
CA LYS A 12 -6.57 11.98 2.23
C LYS A 12 -6.95 10.87 3.21
N ILE A 13 -7.94 11.13 4.08
CA ILE A 13 -8.46 10.13 5.01
C ILE A 13 -9.03 8.94 4.22
N VAL A 14 -9.81 9.20 3.17
CA VAL A 14 -10.40 8.14 2.34
C VAL A 14 -9.30 7.28 1.71
N LEU A 15 -8.29 7.89 1.09
CA LEU A 15 -7.18 7.16 0.48
C LEU A 15 -6.43 6.31 1.51
N LYS A 16 -6.10 6.87 2.68
CA LYS A 16 -5.41 6.14 3.75
C LYS A 16 -6.23 4.99 4.32
N VAL A 17 -7.55 5.14 4.43
CA VAL A 17 -8.44 4.04 4.85
C VAL A 17 -8.43 2.92 3.82
N LEU A 18 -8.50 3.24 2.53
CA LEU A 18 -8.45 2.25 1.45
C LEU A 18 -7.10 1.51 1.42
N GLU A 19 -5.99 2.23 1.58
CA GLU A 19 -4.66 1.64 1.75
C GLU A 19 -4.63 0.64 2.93
N MET A 20 -5.11 1.05 4.11
CA MET A 20 -5.15 0.20 5.31
C MET A 20 -6.01 -1.05 5.09
N VAL A 21 -7.18 -0.92 4.48
CA VAL A 21 -8.06 -2.07 4.20
C VAL A 21 -7.38 -3.07 3.27
N CYS A 22 -6.74 -2.60 2.19
CA CYS A 22 -6.01 -3.47 1.28
C CYS A 22 -4.83 -4.18 1.95
N VAL A 23 -4.03 -3.45 2.74
CA VAL A 23 -2.87 -4.01 3.46
C VAL A 23 -3.31 -5.01 4.52
N ILE A 24 -4.33 -4.70 5.32
CA ILE A 24 -4.87 -5.61 6.34
C ILE A 24 -5.45 -6.87 5.69
N ALA A 25 -6.18 -6.74 4.58
CA ALA A 25 -6.71 -7.89 3.86
C ALA A 25 -5.59 -8.77 3.29
N ALA A 26 -4.53 -8.17 2.72
CA ALA A 26 -3.36 -8.91 2.24
C ALA A 26 -2.65 -9.64 3.37
N ILE A 27 -2.45 -9.00 4.53
CA ILE A 27 -1.84 -9.62 5.71
C ILE A 27 -2.72 -10.75 6.27
N ALA A 28 -4.05 -10.57 6.34
CA ALA A 28 -4.95 -11.61 6.81
C ALA A 28 -4.89 -12.85 5.90
N LEU A 29 -4.78 -12.65 4.58
CA LEU A 29 -4.59 -13.74 3.62
C LEU A 29 -3.24 -14.43 3.80
N MET A 30 -2.17 -13.67 4.03
CA MET A 30 -0.81 -14.17 4.30
C MET A 30 -0.77 -14.98 5.61
N MET A 31 -1.28 -14.45 6.73
CA MET A 31 -1.31 -15.16 8.02
C MET A 31 -2.16 -16.43 7.99
N SER A 32 -3.13 -16.51 7.08
CA SER A 32 -3.94 -17.72 6.90
C SER A 32 -3.23 -18.84 6.12
N ASN A 33 -2.01 -18.60 5.60
CA ASN A 33 -1.22 -19.60 4.89
C ASN A 33 0.25 -19.16 4.73
N ASP A 34 1.16 -19.85 5.41
CA ASP A 34 2.61 -19.58 5.39
C ASP A 34 3.30 -19.89 4.05
N LEU A 35 2.57 -20.10 2.95
CA LEU A 35 3.11 -20.56 1.67
C LEU A 35 2.99 -19.57 0.51
N VAL A 36 2.36 -18.40 0.72
CA VAL A 36 1.98 -17.51 -0.39
C VAL A 36 3.19 -16.80 -1.02
N PHE A 37 4.12 -16.30 -0.21
CA PHE A 37 5.41 -15.76 -0.67
C PHE A 37 6.56 -16.76 -0.51
N SER A 38 6.30 -17.90 0.12
CA SER A 38 7.32 -18.84 0.60
C SER A 38 7.87 -19.80 -0.44
N VAL A 39 7.55 -19.55 -1.72
CA VAL A 39 8.14 -20.25 -2.85
C VAL A 39 9.60 -19.85 -3.03
N THR A 40 9.98 -18.61 -2.67
CA THR A 40 11.37 -18.13 -2.71
C THR A 40 11.73 -17.31 -1.48
N ARG A 41 12.97 -17.43 -0.96
CA ARG A 41 13.45 -16.62 0.17
C ARG A 41 13.38 -15.11 -0.10
N ALA A 42 13.56 -14.71 -1.36
CA ALA A 42 13.43 -13.31 -1.78
C ALA A 42 11.98 -12.83 -1.73
N GLY A 43 11.02 -13.68 -2.11
CA GLY A 43 9.58 -13.40 -2.01
C GLY A 43 9.14 -13.21 -0.56
N ILE A 44 9.60 -14.05 0.37
CA ILE A 44 9.34 -13.91 1.81
C ILE A 44 9.88 -12.57 2.30
N PHE A 45 11.17 -12.29 2.07
CA PHE A 45 11.80 -11.10 2.63
C PHE A 45 11.23 -9.80 2.06
N PHE A 46 10.96 -9.76 0.75
CA PHE A 46 10.46 -8.58 0.07
C PHE A 46 8.94 -8.41 0.23
N GLY A 47 8.15 -9.46 0.01
CA GLY A 47 6.69 -9.45 0.10
C GLY A 47 6.20 -9.24 1.53
N ASP A 48 6.60 -10.11 2.46
CA ASP A 48 6.20 -10.02 3.86
C ASP A 48 6.79 -8.75 4.49
N GLY A 49 8.06 -8.45 4.19
CA GLY A 49 8.72 -7.23 4.65
C GLY A 49 8.01 -5.97 4.18
N THR A 50 7.57 -5.92 2.92
CA THR A 50 6.77 -4.80 2.41
C THR A 50 5.47 -4.71 3.19
N LEU A 51 4.66 -5.77 3.26
CA LEU A 51 3.38 -5.75 3.97
C LEU A 51 3.50 -5.31 5.44
N MET A 52 4.50 -5.84 6.16
CA MET A 52 4.76 -5.49 7.56
C MET A 52 5.25 -4.04 7.73
N MET A 53 6.01 -3.51 6.78
CA MET A 53 6.38 -2.09 6.81
C MET A 53 5.18 -1.21 6.47
N THR A 54 4.35 -1.59 5.50
CA THR A 54 3.19 -0.79 5.08
C THR A 54 2.15 -0.67 6.20
N ILE A 55 1.90 -1.73 6.99
CA ILE A 55 0.95 -1.65 8.13
C ILE A 55 1.42 -0.70 9.23
N VAL A 56 2.72 -0.51 9.39
CA VAL A 56 3.30 0.43 10.37
C VAL A 56 3.34 1.86 9.80
N VAL A 57 3.68 2.01 8.52
CA VAL A 57 3.86 3.32 7.89
C VAL A 57 2.52 4.00 7.56
N THR A 58 1.50 3.25 7.12
CA THR A 58 0.19 3.84 6.74
C THR A 58 -0.43 4.69 7.87
N PRO A 59 -0.53 4.20 9.13
CA PRO A 59 -1.07 4.96 10.24
C PRO A 59 -0.22 6.17 10.62
N LEU A 60 1.12 6.06 10.51
CA LEU A 60 2.03 7.17 10.80
C LEU A 60 1.85 8.31 9.80
N LEU A 61 1.69 8.01 8.51
CA LEU A 61 1.41 9.03 7.48
C LEU A 61 0.05 9.71 7.70
N LEU A 62 -0.95 8.98 8.18
CA LEU A 62 -2.24 9.55 8.57
C LEU A 62 -2.07 10.52 9.75
N PHE A 63 -1.27 10.15 10.77
CA PHE A 63 -0.96 11.04 11.90
C PHE A 63 -0.25 12.32 11.43
N PHE A 64 0.75 12.21 10.55
CA PHE A 64 1.42 13.37 9.97
C PHE A 64 0.48 14.27 9.16
N SER A 65 -0.56 13.70 8.55
CA SER A 65 -1.59 14.45 7.83
C SER A 65 -2.44 15.30 8.76
N PHE A 66 -2.74 14.81 9.97
CA PHE A 66 -3.44 15.58 11.00
C PHE A 66 -2.59 16.66 11.66
N ALA A 67 -1.27 16.45 11.73
CA ALA A 67 -0.34 17.43 12.31
C ALA A 67 -0.17 18.71 11.47
N GLY A 68 -0.70 18.75 10.23
CA GLY A 68 -0.89 20.00 9.47
C GLY A 68 0.38 20.73 9.03
N LYS A 69 1.57 20.10 9.13
CA LYS A 69 2.83 20.73 8.72
C LYS A 69 3.02 20.65 7.20
N LYS A 70 3.10 21.81 6.53
CA LYS A 70 3.35 21.92 5.08
C LYS A 70 4.59 21.14 4.63
N ASP A 71 5.64 21.13 5.46
CA ASP A 71 6.90 20.42 5.19
C ASP A 71 6.72 18.89 5.12
N GLY A 72 5.64 18.36 5.69
CA GLY A 72 5.33 16.94 5.66
C GLY A 72 4.75 16.46 4.33
N ALA A 73 4.26 17.35 3.45
CA ALA A 73 3.58 16.93 2.22
C ALA A 73 4.53 16.26 1.21
N LEU A 74 5.73 16.81 1.02
CA LEU A 74 6.74 16.23 0.13
C LEU A 74 7.26 14.90 0.67
N PHE A 75 7.55 14.83 1.99
CA PHE A 75 7.94 13.59 2.65
C PHE A 75 6.87 12.50 2.47
N GLN A 76 5.60 12.83 2.70
CA GLN A 76 4.50 11.89 2.51
C GLN A 76 4.37 11.45 1.05
N ALA A 77 4.57 12.34 0.08
CA ALA A 77 4.59 11.96 -1.34
C ALA A 77 5.69 10.94 -1.66
N VAL A 78 6.92 11.16 -1.18
CA VAL A 78 8.04 10.24 -1.40
C VAL A 78 7.77 8.89 -0.75
N VAL A 79 7.33 8.88 0.51
CA VAL A 79 7.00 7.63 1.21
C VAL A 79 5.87 6.90 0.48
N ASN A 80 4.82 7.61 0.08
CA ASN A 80 3.71 7.02 -0.65
C ASN A 80 4.14 6.42 -2.00
N LEU A 81 5.05 7.09 -2.72
CA LEU A 81 5.61 6.57 -3.98
C LEU A 81 6.38 5.27 -3.76
N VAL A 82 7.28 5.25 -2.77
CA VAL A 82 8.11 4.07 -2.47
C VAL A 82 7.23 2.88 -2.10
N PHE A 83 6.29 3.05 -1.17
CA PHE A 83 5.39 1.97 -0.76
C PHE A 83 4.40 1.58 -1.84
N GLY A 84 3.97 2.51 -2.69
CA GLY A 84 3.15 2.20 -3.87
C GLY A 84 3.86 1.28 -4.85
N VAL A 85 5.12 1.60 -5.19
CA VAL A 85 5.95 0.76 -6.06
C VAL A 85 6.24 -0.61 -5.42
N PHE A 86 6.56 -0.63 -4.12
CA PHE A 86 6.87 -1.88 -3.41
C PHE A 86 5.64 -2.79 -3.32
N LEU A 87 4.45 -2.24 -3.04
CA LEU A 87 3.21 -3.01 -3.03
C LEU A 87 2.85 -3.57 -4.41
N ILE A 88 3.05 -2.79 -5.48
CA ILE A 88 2.84 -3.29 -6.84
C ILE A 88 3.81 -4.44 -7.14
N ALA A 89 5.09 -4.28 -6.82
CA ALA A 89 6.10 -5.32 -7.02
C ALA A 89 5.79 -6.58 -6.20
N ALA A 90 5.44 -6.44 -4.92
CA ALA A 90 5.01 -7.55 -4.07
C ALA A 90 3.75 -8.24 -4.62
N GLY A 91 2.79 -7.45 -5.13
CA GLY A 91 1.59 -7.97 -5.77
C GLY A 91 1.88 -8.75 -7.04
N SER A 92 2.78 -8.26 -7.90
CA SER A 92 3.24 -8.97 -9.09
C SER A 92 3.90 -10.31 -8.74
N LEU A 93 4.72 -10.35 -7.69
CA LEU A 93 5.31 -11.61 -7.20
C LEU A 93 4.24 -12.59 -6.70
N GLY A 94 3.21 -12.10 -6.00
CA GLY A 94 2.07 -12.94 -5.58
C GLY A 94 1.29 -13.54 -6.74
N ILE A 95 1.08 -12.77 -7.81
CA ILE A 95 0.43 -13.25 -9.05
C ILE A 95 1.33 -14.20 -9.83
N GLN A 96 2.64 -13.96 -9.86
CA GLN A 96 3.59 -14.87 -10.48
C GLN A 96 3.58 -16.22 -9.76
N ASN A 97 3.65 -16.23 -8.42
CA ASN A 97 3.53 -17.44 -7.62
C ASN A 97 2.19 -18.16 -7.86
N TRP A 98 1.10 -17.43 -8.06
CA TRP A 98 -0.17 -18.02 -8.46
C TRP A 98 -0.07 -18.76 -9.81
N ASN A 99 0.57 -18.15 -10.81
CA ASN A 99 0.74 -18.75 -12.12
C ASN A 99 1.66 -19.99 -12.08
N ASP A 100 2.71 -19.95 -11.26
CA ASP A 100 3.66 -21.07 -11.11
C ASP A 100 3.04 -22.25 -10.34
N LEU A 101 2.13 -21.97 -9.39
CA LEU A 101 1.42 -22.99 -8.60
C LEU A 101 0.11 -23.46 -9.24
N ASN A 102 -0.33 -22.86 -10.35
CA ASN A 102 -1.63 -23.13 -10.99
C ASN A 102 -1.76 -24.57 -11.53
N VAL A 103 -0.66 -25.33 -11.57
CA VAL A 103 -0.62 -26.76 -11.91
C VAL A 103 -1.24 -27.63 -10.79
N ILE A 104 -1.32 -27.10 -9.55
CA ILE A 104 -1.79 -27.83 -8.37
C ILE A 104 -3.05 -27.10 -7.85
N SER A 105 -4.25 -27.61 -8.09
CA SER A 105 -5.54 -26.99 -7.74
C SER A 105 -5.83 -26.95 -6.23
N THR A 106 -4.97 -26.29 -5.46
CA THR A 106 -5.07 -26.17 -4.01
C THR A 106 -5.65 -24.79 -3.61
N PRO A 107 -6.33 -24.69 -2.45
CA PRO A 107 -6.80 -23.42 -1.91
C PRO A 107 -5.72 -22.34 -1.76
N ILE A 108 -4.44 -22.76 -1.70
CA ILE A 108 -3.26 -21.90 -1.61
C ILE A 108 -3.14 -20.98 -2.84
N VAL A 109 -3.42 -21.52 -4.03
CA VAL A 109 -3.31 -20.83 -5.32
C VAL A 109 -4.26 -19.63 -5.40
N LYS A 110 -5.52 -19.81 -4.98
CA LYS A 110 -6.52 -18.73 -4.97
C LYS A 110 -6.18 -17.62 -3.97
N LYS A 111 -5.53 -17.97 -2.84
CA LYS A 111 -5.06 -16.99 -1.85
C LYS A 111 -3.91 -16.14 -2.38
N ALA A 112 -2.97 -16.74 -3.12
CA ALA A 112 -1.87 -16.00 -3.75
C ALA A 112 -2.35 -14.94 -4.73
N LEU A 113 -3.31 -15.30 -5.59
CA LEU A 113 -3.95 -14.35 -6.50
C LEU A 113 -4.68 -13.24 -5.74
N ALA A 114 -5.46 -13.58 -4.70
CA ALA A 114 -6.22 -12.62 -3.91
C ALA A 114 -5.32 -11.66 -3.12
N MET A 115 -4.24 -12.16 -2.52
CA MET A 115 -3.27 -11.33 -1.82
C MET A 115 -2.50 -10.44 -2.81
N GLY A 116 -2.06 -11.00 -3.94
CA GLY A 116 -1.37 -10.27 -4.98
C GLY A 116 -2.21 -9.13 -5.55
N SER A 117 -3.50 -9.38 -5.81
CA SER A 117 -4.42 -8.34 -6.28
C SER A 117 -4.67 -7.25 -5.23
N MET A 118 -4.83 -7.61 -3.95
CA MET A 118 -4.96 -6.63 -2.87
C MET A 118 -3.71 -5.75 -2.72
N CYS A 119 -2.52 -6.32 -2.89
CA CYS A 119 -1.27 -5.55 -2.90
C CYS A 119 -1.23 -4.56 -4.07
N ILE A 120 -1.60 -4.98 -5.29
CA ILE A 120 -1.64 -4.09 -6.45
C ILE A 120 -2.64 -2.95 -6.26
N VAL A 121 -3.86 -3.26 -5.81
CA VAL A 121 -4.89 -2.25 -5.54
C VAL A 121 -4.44 -1.28 -4.45
N GLY A 122 -3.87 -1.79 -3.36
CA GLY A 122 -3.26 -0.98 -2.31
C GLY A 122 -2.15 -0.08 -2.86
N GLY A 123 -1.30 -0.60 -3.73
CA GLY A 123 -0.24 0.15 -4.40
C GLY A 123 -0.77 1.31 -5.23
N PHE A 124 -1.90 1.13 -5.94
CA PHE A 124 -2.55 2.22 -6.66
C PHE A 124 -3.10 3.31 -5.73
N PHE A 125 -3.65 2.94 -4.57
CA PHE A 125 -4.09 3.95 -3.59
C PHE A 125 -2.91 4.75 -3.03
N TYR A 126 -1.80 4.07 -2.75
CA TYR A 126 -0.54 4.70 -2.39
C TYR A 126 -0.06 5.70 -3.46
N LEU A 127 -0.10 5.32 -4.74
CA LEU A 127 0.26 6.24 -5.83
C LEU A 127 -0.72 7.41 -5.96
N ALA A 128 -2.02 7.17 -5.76
CA ALA A 128 -3.03 8.24 -5.74
C ALA A 128 -2.78 9.23 -4.59
N ASP A 129 -2.42 8.76 -3.40
CA ASP A 129 -2.08 9.62 -2.27
C ASP A 129 -0.73 10.33 -2.43
N CYS A 130 0.20 9.74 -3.18
CA CYS A 130 1.40 10.44 -3.65
C CYS A 130 1.03 11.65 -4.52
N LEU A 131 0.22 11.45 -5.55
CA LEU A 131 -0.23 12.53 -6.44
C LEU A 131 -1.01 13.61 -5.68
N HIS A 132 -1.89 13.20 -4.76
CA HIS A 132 -2.62 14.12 -3.91
C HIS A 132 -1.68 14.93 -3.01
N SER A 133 -0.68 14.29 -2.40
CA SER A 133 0.31 14.97 -1.56
C SER A 133 1.20 15.95 -2.34
N LEU A 134 1.56 15.63 -3.58
CA LEU A 134 2.25 16.55 -4.49
C LEU A 134 1.38 17.75 -4.88
N TYR A 135 0.10 17.53 -5.13
CA TYR A 135 -0.87 18.60 -5.41
C TYR A 135 -1.00 19.55 -4.22
N VAL A 136 -1.10 19.01 -2.99
CA VAL A 136 -1.13 19.82 -1.75
C VAL A 136 0.16 20.61 -1.58
N PHE A 137 1.33 19.99 -1.80
CA PHE A 137 2.61 20.68 -1.73
C PHE A 137 2.69 21.86 -2.71
N LYS A 138 2.31 21.64 -3.97
CA LYS A 138 2.31 22.68 -5.01
C LYS A 138 1.37 23.84 -4.66
N THR A 139 0.13 23.53 -4.30
CA THR A 139 -0.89 24.55 -3.98
C THR A 139 -0.67 25.26 -2.64
N ALA A 140 0.22 24.76 -1.79
CA ALA A 140 0.60 25.40 -0.54
C ALA A 140 1.79 26.37 -0.68
N GLY A 141 2.52 26.31 -1.80
CA GLY A 141 3.64 27.20 -2.12
C GLY A 141 3.28 28.44 -2.93
N ASP A 142 2.10 28.44 -3.58
CA ASP A 142 1.46 29.59 -4.22
C ASP A 142 0.59 30.37 -3.22
#